data_AF-H6Q9D2-F1
#
_entry.id   AF-H6Q9D2-F1
#
_cell.length_a   1.000
_cell.length_b   1.000
_cell.length_c   1.000
_cell.angle_alpha   90.00
_cell.angle_beta   90.00
_cell.angle_gamma   90.00
#
_symmetry.space_group_name_H-M   'P 1'
#
loop_
_entity.id
_entity.type
_entity.pdbx_description
1 polymer ?
#
loop_
_entity_poly.entity_id
_entity_poly.type
_entity_poly.pdbx_seq_one_letter_code
_entity_poly.pdbx_strand_id
1 'polypeptide(L)'
;MIPLRVSARYAFFSALATSFTGGLTAGLGQGFDLGTEWPGPVLTLFLKALSGSFEPIHRFLTVLTSILYIAVVVQAVRLRVKRILLLTGLALAFLFATAMTGRAVLLVLGGEIKPPLAFAVYPLNNSLALSAALTMALLWAYVTPQGASARPTLFRGAAVWGFIASATGAYMLGYHKIAKEPLQYSLIPSLSLDELPWALHLVAGFLATSLAVVAVALDSRRGFWHWAALLSALAQPATGILMFFGASADPWAPGVQTAFHAAFAHLLVISAFVIYAKSRFGGKWTSST
;
A
#
# COMPACT_ATOMS: atom_id res chain seq x y z
N MET A 1 1.04 6.91 26.67
CA MET A 1 0.36 6.02 25.70
C MET A 1 -0.65 6.73 24.80
N ILE A 2 -1.52 7.60 25.30
CA ILE A 2 -2.54 8.31 24.49
C ILE A 2 -1.93 9.17 23.35
N PRO A 3 -0.87 9.98 23.55
CA PRO A 3 -0.29 10.78 22.46
C PRO A 3 0.27 9.93 21.31
N LEU A 4 0.91 8.80 21.66
CA LEU A 4 1.46 7.86 20.67
C LEU A 4 0.35 7.21 19.85
N ARG A 5 -0.77 6.82 20.49
CA ARG A 5 -1.93 6.26 19.80
C ARG A 5 -2.46 7.19 18.72
N VAL A 6 -2.62 8.47 19.07
CA VAL A 6 -3.13 9.49 18.15
C VAL A 6 -2.15 9.72 17.00
N SER A 7 -0.85 9.86 17.31
CA SER A 7 0.19 10.11 16.31
C SER A 7 0.37 8.93 15.35
N ALA A 8 0.37 7.69 15.86
CA ALA A 8 0.47 6.48 15.05
C ALA A 8 -0.75 6.33 14.11
N ARG A 9 -1.95 6.67 14.59
CA ARG A 9 -3.16 6.70 13.76
C ARG A 9 -3.01 7.69 12.60
N TYR A 10 -2.59 8.93 12.86
CA TYR A 10 -2.41 9.92 11.81
C TYR A 10 -1.31 9.55 10.82
N ALA A 11 -0.18 9.04 11.30
CA ALA A 11 0.90 8.54 10.46
C ALA A 11 0.45 7.37 9.57
N PHE A 12 -0.38 6.46 10.08
CA PHE A 12 -0.97 5.40 9.28
C PHE A 12 -1.87 5.95 8.16
N PHE A 13 -2.79 6.86 8.48
CA PHE A 13 -3.67 7.45 7.46
C PHE A 13 -2.91 8.31 6.45
N SER A 14 -1.84 8.99 6.85
CA SER A 14 -0.99 9.74 5.91
C SER A 14 -0.24 8.82 4.96
N ALA A 15 0.21 7.64 5.41
CA ALA A 15 0.83 6.64 4.56
C ALA A 15 -0.17 6.03 3.55
N LEU A 16 -1.43 5.79 3.96
CA LEU A 16 -2.49 5.41 3.03
C LEU A 16 -2.80 6.51 2.01
N ALA A 17 -2.87 7.78 2.45
CA ALA A 17 -3.07 8.92 1.54
C ALA A 17 -1.89 9.08 0.56
N THR A 18 -0.67 8.80 1.00
CA THR A 18 0.52 8.78 0.14
C THR A 18 0.43 7.67 -0.90
N SER A 19 -0.05 6.48 -0.52
CA SER A 19 -0.27 5.36 -1.45
C SER A 19 -1.39 5.67 -2.46
N PHE A 20 -2.48 6.31 -2.00
CA PHE A 20 -3.55 6.79 -2.86
C PHE A 20 -3.04 7.80 -3.89
N THR A 21 -2.30 8.83 -3.45
CA THR A 21 -1.77 9.85 -4.37
C THR A 21 -0.69 9.29 -5.30
N GLY A 22 0.11 8.30 -4.86
CA GLY A 22 1.02 7.58 -5.74
C GLY A 22 0.29 6.73 -6.79
N GLY A 23 -0.86 6.15 -6.43
CA GLY A 23 -1.75 5.50 -7.38
C GLY A 23 -2.43 6.48 -8.34
N LEU A 24 -2.75 7.71 -7.89
CA LEU A 24 -3.27 8.77 -8.78
C LEU A 24 -2.22 9.20 -9.79
N THR A 25 -0.98 9.47 -9.35
CA THR A 25 0.09 9.87 -10.28
C THR A 25 0.33 8.79 -11.32
N ALA A 26 0.42 7.53 -10.90
CA ALA A 26 0.61 6.42 -11.83
C ALA A 26 -0.61 6.22 -12.76
N GLY A 27 -1.82 6.31 -12.22
CA GLY A 27 -3.08 6.10 -12.94
C GLY A 27 -3.42 7.21 -13.93
N LEU A 28 -2.95 8.43 -13.69
CA LEU A 28 -3.14 9.56 -14.61
C LEU A 28 -1.98 9.71 -15.62
N GLY A 29 -1.08 8.72 -15.70
CA GLY A 29 0.09 8.77 -16.57
C GLY A 29 1.14 9.83 -16.18
N GLN A 30 1.03 10.36 -14.95
CA GLN A 30 1.96 11.33 -14.35
C GLN A 30 3.11 10.58 -13.65
N GLY A 31 3.93 11.32 -12.89
CA GLY A 31 5.10 10.79 -12.19
C GLY A 31 6.42 11.03 -12.92
N PHE A 32 6.39 11.84 -13.98
CA PHE A 32 7.57 12.40 -14.64
C PHE A 32 7.37 13.87 -15.05
N ASP A 33 6.33 14.54 -14.54
CA ASP A 33 6.00 15.94 -14.85
C ASP A 33 7.10 16.91 -14.36
N LEU A 34 7.88 16.46 -13.38
CA LEU A 34 9.01 17.14 -12.77
C LEU A 34 10.35 16.51 -13.16
N GLY A 35 10.36 15.60 -14.14
CA GLY A 35 11.54 14.84 -14.56
C GLY A 35 12.07 13.90 -13.47
N THR A 36 13.35 13.56 -13.58
CA THR A 36 14.02 12.69 -12.60
C THR A 36 14.45 13.44 -11.35
N GLU A 37 14.40 14.77 -11.29
CA GLU A 37 14.88 15.49 -10.10
C GLU A 37 14.01 15.23 -8.88
N TRP A 38 14.63 15.18 -7.69
CA TRP A 38 13.93 15.06 -6.40
C TRP A 38 14.54 16.01 -5.36
N PRO A 39 13.75 16.84 -4.65
CA PRO A 39 12.31 17.05 -4.81
C PRO A 39 11.95 17.92 -6.03
N GLY A 40 12.94 18.44 -6.76
CA GLY A 40 12.78 19.44 -7.83
C GLY A 40 12.68 20.87 -7.30
N PRO A 41 12.72 21.90 -8.16
CA PRO A 41 12.62 23.30 -7.72
C PRO A 41 11.25 23.61 -7.11
N VAL A 42 11.25 24.34 -5.98
CA VAL A 42 10.03 24.66 -5.21
C VAL A 42 8.98 25.38 -6.04
N LEU A 43 9.38 26.38 -6.84
CA LEU A 43 8.45 27.11 -7.70
C LEU A 43 7.77 26.18 -8.72
N THR A 44 8.53 25.29 -9.35
CA THR A 44 8.01 24.32 -10.32
C THR A 44 7.01 23.35 -9.68
N LEU A 45 7.28 22.89 -8.46
CA LEU A 45 6.34 22.06 -7.69
C LEU A 45 4.99 22.76 -7.51
N PHE A 46 4.99 24.03 -7.08
CA PHE A 46 3.75 24.78 -6.87
C PHE A 46 3.01 25.03 -8.19
N LEU A 47 3.71 25.46 -9.24
CA LEU A 47 3.08 25.73 -10.53
C LEU A 47 2.45 24.47 -11.15
N LYS A 48 3.12 23.32 -11.06
CA LYS A 48 2.58 22.04 -11.54
C LYS A 48 1.39 21.57 -10.71
N ALA A 49 1.38 21.81 -9.40
CA ALA A 49 0.24 21.49 -8.55
C ALA A 49 -0.99 22.31 -8.94
N LEU A 50 -0.82 23.62 -9.15
CA LEU A 50 -1.89 24.53 -9.58
C LEU A 50 -2.41 24.19 -10.98
N SER A 51 -1.55 23.64 -11.85
CA SER A 51 -1.97 23.16 -13.17
C SER A 51 -2.62 21.78 -13.16
N GLY A 52 -2.90 21.20 -11.99
CA GLY A 52 -3.61 19.93 -11.84
C GLY A 52 -2.74 18.67 -11.85
N SER A 53 -1.41 18.79 -11.74
CA SER A 53 -0.55 17.61 -11.53
C SER A 53 -0.66 17.12 -10.08
N PHE A 54 -0.89 15.82 -9.92
CA PHE A 54 -0.86 15.17 -8.61
C PHE A 54 0.54 14.77 -8.19
N GLU A 55 1.55 14.89 -9.06
CA GLU A 55 2.91 14.54 -8.72
C GLU A 55 3.45 15.42 -7.58
N PRO A 56 3.41 16.77 -7.65
CA PRO A 56 3.80 17.61 -6.51
C PRO A 56 3.00 17.31 -5.24
N ILE A 57 1.69 17.05 -5.36
CA ILE A 57 0.81 16.72 -4.22
C ILE A 57 1.30 15.45 -3.53
N HIS A 58 1.62 14.42 -4.31
CA HIS A 58 2.24 13.20 -3.80
C HIS A 58 3.58 13.49 -3.12
N ARG A 59 4.47 14.29 -3.73
CA ARG A 59 5.77 14.66 -3.12
C ARG A 59 5.57 15.36 -1.77
N PHE A 60 4.66 16.33 -1.67
CA PHE A 60 4.35 17.00 -0.40
C PHE A 60 3.84 16.02 0.66
N LEU A 61 2.97 15.08 0.28
CA LEU A 61 2.47 14.05 1.20
C LEU A 61 3.55 13.07 1.66
N THR A 62 4.53 12.73 0.82
CA THR A 62 5.66 11.88 1.25
C THR A 62 6.49 12.57 2.33
N VAL A 63 6.72 13.88 2.21
CA VAL A 63 7.44 14.69 3.22
C VAL A 63 6.62 14.79 4.51
N LEU A 64 5.32 15.13 4.40
CA LEU A 64 4.43 15.20 5.56
C LEU A 64 4.36 13.86 6.31
N THR A 65 4.24 12.76 5.59
CA THR A 65 4.24 11.40 6.16
C THR A 65 5.56 11.12 6.89
N SER A 66 6.69 11.54 6.32
CA SER A 66 8.00 11.40 6.97
C SER A 66 8.08 12.15 8.29
N ILE A 67 7.57 13.39 8.33
CA ILE A 67 7.51 14.20 9.57
C ILE A 67 6.65 13.48 10.63
N LEU A 68 5.50 12.93 10.26
CA LEU A 68 4.63 12.19 11.18
C LEU A 68 5.30 10.91 11.71
N TYR A 69 6.02 10.17 10.87
CA TYR A 69 6.77 8.97 11.30
C TYR A 69 7.88 9.34 12.28
N ILE A 70 8.63 10.42 12.02
CA ILE A 70 9.65 10.93 12.93
C ILE A 70 9.03 11.34 14.27
N ALA A 71 7.89 12.05 14.25
CA ALA A 71 7.18 12.43 15.47
C ALA A 71 6.76 11.21 16.31
N VAL A 72 6.31 10.13 15.66
CA VAL A 72 6.01 8.85 16.31
C VAL A 72 7.26 8.22 16.93
N VAL A 73 8.39 8.22 16.21
CA VAL A 73 9.68 7.70 16.72
C VAL A 73 10.14 8.46 17.96
N VAL A 74 10.09 9.80 17.93
CA VAL A 74 10.47 10.65 19.09
C VAL A 74 9.61 10.30 20.31
N GLN A 75 8.31 10.11 20.13
CA GLN A 75 7.41 9.68 21.21
C GLN A 75 7.70 8.26 21.69
N ALA A 76 7.98 7.33 20.78
CA ALA A 76 8.32 5.95 21.10
C ALA A 76 9.62 5.82 21.92
N VAL A 77 10.65 6.60 21.58
CA VAL A 77 11.93 6.65 22.31
C VAL A 77 11.72 7.07 23.76
N ARG A 78 10.83 8.02 24.03
CA ARG A 78 10.50 8.46 25.38
C ARG A 78 9.85 7.38 26.23
N LEU A 79 9.13 6.44 25.61
CA LEU A 79 8.46 5.35 26.33
C LEU A 79 9.38 4.17 26.66
N ARG A 80 10.51 4.02 25.94
CA ARG A 80 11.51 2.94 26.14
C ARG A 80 10.96 1.50 26.12
N VAL A 81 9.78 1.29 25.52
CA VAL A 81 9.19 -0.05 25.37
C VAL A 81 9.79 -0.72 24.13
N LYS A 82 10.57 -1.81 24.32
CA LYS A 82 11.31 -2.50 23.25
C LYS A 82 10.47 -2.82 22.00
N ARG A 83 9.23 -3.30 22.18
CA ARG A 83 8.34 -3.64 21.06
C ARG A 83 7.86 -2.42 20.29
N ILE A 84 7.55 -1.33 21.00
CA ILE A 84 7.16 -0.05 20.38
C ILE A 84 8.34 0.47 19.56
N LEU A 85 9.54 0.47 20.14
CA LEU A 85 10.78 0.86 19.47
C LEU A 85 11.03 0.03 18.21
N LEU A 86 10.89 -1.30 18.29
CA LEU A 86 11.05 -2.19 17.14
C LEU A 86 10.06 -1.86 16.03
N LEU A 87 8.76 -1.74 16.33
CA LEU A 87 7.74 -1.43 15.34
C LEU A 87 7.98 -0.05 14.69
N THR A 88 8.37 0.96 15.48
CA THR A 88 8.70 2.28 14.94
C THR A 88 9.97 2.26 14.09
N GLY A 89 10.99 1.51 14.50
CA GLY A 89 12.24 1.37 13.76
C GLY A 89 12.02 0.67 12.41
N LEU A 90 11.24 -0.41 12.40
CA LEU A 90 10.83 -1.09 11.17
C LEU A 90 10.00 -0.19 10.27
N ALA A 91 9.03 0.54 10.82
CA ALA A 91 8.21 1.49 10.05
C ALA A 91 9.06 2.57 9.38
N LEU A 92 10.06 3.12 10.10
CA LEU A 92 10.98 4.09 9.53
C LEU A 92 11.90 3.48 8.47
N ALA A 93 12.41 2.27 8.70
CA ALA A 93 13.25 1.55 7.73
C ALA A 93 12.49 1.26 6.42
N PHE A 94 11.24 0.80 6.52
CA PHE A 94 10.39 0.59 5.34
C PHE A 94 10.04 1.91 4.65
N LEU A 95 9.77 2.99 5.39
CA LEU A 95 9.52 4.30 4.80
C LEU A 95 10.75 4.82 4.04
N PHE A 96 11.95 4.70 4.63
CA PHE A 96 13.20 5.08 3.98
C PHE A 96 13.44 4.25 2.71
N ALA A 97 13.27 2.93 2.79
CA ALA A 97 13.38 2.05 1.63
C ALA A 97 12.33 2.37 0.55
N THR A 98 11.11 2.77 0.95
CA THR A 98 10.07 3.25 0.03
C THR A 98 10.50 4.54 -0.68
N ALA A 99 11.10 5.50 0.03
CA ALA A 99 11.60 6.73 -0.59
C ALA A 99 12.73 6.45 -1.59
N MET A 100 13.69 5.58 -1.22
CA MET A 100 14.78 5.17 -2.10
C MET A 100 14.29 4.45 -3.36
N THR A 101 13.32 3.55 -3.21
CA THR A 101 12.72 2.85 -4.35
C THR A 101 11.79 3.75 -5.17
N GLY A 102 11.16 4.75 -4.54
CA GLY A 102 10.40 5.79 -5.25
C GLY A 102 11.30 6.65 -6.13
N ARG A 103 12.51 6.98 -5.66
CA ARG A 103 13.55 7.58 -6.50
C ARG A 103 13.92 6.66 -7.67
N ALA A 104 14.09 5.36 -7.41
CA ALA A 104 14.39 4.38 -8.46
C ALA A 104 13.26 4.28 -9.49
N VAL A 105 11.98 4.44 -9.12
CA VAL A 105 10.86 4.50 -10.08
C VAL A 105 11.08 5.64 -11.09
N LEU A 106 11.49 6.83 -10.65
CA LEU A 106 11.79 7.95 -11.55
C LEU A 106 12.95 7.63 -12.50
N LEU A 107 13.98 6.95 -11.99
CA LEU A 107 15.13 6.53 -12.80
C LEU A 107 14.77 5.46 -13.82
N VAL A 108 13.85 4.55 -13.48
CA VAL A 108 13.27 3.58 -14.42
C VAL A 108 12.49 4.30 -15.53
N LEU A 109 11.64 5.25 -15.16
CA LEU A 109 10.86 6.05 -16.13
C LEU A 109 11.77 6.90 -17.04
N GLY A 110 12.88 7.40 -16.51
CA GLY A 110 13.91 8.12 -17.27
C GLY A 110 14.83 7.22 -18.11
N GLY A 111 14.69 5.89 -18.03
CA GLY A 111 15.53 4.94 -18.77
C GLY A 111 16.94 4.74 -18.21
N GLU A 112 17.23 5.28 -17.02
CA GLU A 112 18.52 5.16 -16.33
C GLU A 112 18.70 3.77 -15.70
N ILE A 113 17.62 3.18 -15.18
CA ILE A 113 17.59 1.78 -14.72
C ILE A 113 16.94 0.92 -15.80
N LYS A 114 17.70 -0.02 -16.36
CA LYS A 114 17.27 -0.87 -17.48
C LYS A 114 16.76 -2.25 -17.02
N PRO A 115 15.96 -2.95 -17.85
CA PRO A 115 15.66 -4.36 -17.66
C PRO A 115 16.93 -5.23 -17.49
N PRO A 116 16.87 -6.33 -16.72
CA PRO A 116 15.69 -6.87 -16.04
C PRO A 116 15.38 -6.21 -14.68
N LEU A 117 16.32 -5.45 -14.12
CA LEU A 117 16.18 -4.83 -12.79
C LEU A 117 14.99 -3.86 -12.70
N ALA A 118 14.73 -3.12 -13.78
CA ALA A 118 13.60 -2.19 -13.86
C ALA A 118 12.25 -2.83 -13.48
N PHE A 119 12.01 -4.09 -13.88
CA PHE A 119 10.74 -4.79 -13.62
C PHE A 119 10.49 -5.09 -12.13
N ALA A 120 11.52 -5.09 -11.30
CA ALA A 120 11.39 -5.31 -9.86
C ALA A 120 11.10 -4.02 -9.07
N VAL A 121 11.32 -2.84 -9.65
CA VAL A 121 11.29 -1.57 -8.91
C VAL A 121 9.89 -1.20 -8.44
N TYR A 122 8.89 -1.25 -9.32
CA TYR A 122 7.49 -0.99 -8.98
C TYR A 122 6.91 -1.93 -7.91
N PRO A 123 7.01 -3.27 -8.05
CA PRO A 123 6.50 -4.18 -7.03
C PRO A 123 7.23 -4.00 -5.69
N LEU A 124 8.56 -3.79 -5.72
CA LEU A 124 9.33 -3.54 -4.51
C LEU A 124 8.89 -2.24 -3.81
N ASN A 125 8.75 -1.14 -4.56
CA ASN A 125 8.29 0.14 -4.01
C ASN A 125 6.91 0.00 -3.36
N ASN A 126 5.96 -0.63 -4.04
CA ASN A 126 4.61 -0.85 -3.53
C ASN A 126 4.62 -1.75 -2.26
N SER A 127 5.38 -2.84 -2.25
CA SER A 127 5.49 -3.73 -1.09
C SER A 127 6.16 -3.07 0.12
N LEU A 128 7.13 -2.19 -0.10
CA LEU A 128 7.78 -1.40 0.96
C LEU A 128 6.82 -0.35 1.51
N ALA A 129 6.07 0.35 0.66
CA ALA A 129 5.04 1.32 1.07
C ALA A 129 3.96 0.64 1.92
N LEU A 130 3.47 -0.51 1.46
CA LEU A 130 2.53 -1.36 2.19
C LEU A 130 3.09 -1.77 3.56
N SER A 131 4.36 -2.16 3.61
CA SER A 131 5.02 -2.60 4.85
C SER A 131 5.25 -1.44 5.83
N ALA A 132 5.54 -0.23 5.34
CA ALA A 132 5.61 0.99 6.15
C ALA A 132 4.24 1.29 6.80
N ALA A 133 3.18 1.31 5.98
CA ALA A 133 1.81 1.53 6.48
C ALA A 133 1.35 0.42 7.43
N LEU A 134 1.67 -0.85 7.14
CA LEU A 134 1.34 -2.01 7.96
C LEU A 134 2.00 -1.95 9.33
N THR A 135 3.28 -1.64 9.41
CA THR A 135 4.01 -1.56 10.69
C THR A 135 3.51 -0.41 11.55
N MET A 136 3.15 0.73 10.94
CA MET A 136 2.49 1.83 11.64
C MET A 136 1.08 1.46 12.13
N ALA A 137 0.31 0.74 11.31
CA ALA A 137 -1.00 0.21 11.69
C ALA A 137 -0.91 -0.79 12.86
N LEU A 138 0.09 -1.68 12.85
CA LEU A 138 0.39 -2.60 13.94
C LEU A 138 0.74 -1.86 15.21
N LEU A 139 1.55 -0.80 15.13
CA LEU A 139 1.84 0.05 16.28
C LEU A 139 0.57 0.70 16.83
N TRP A 140 -0.24 1.31 15.97
CA TRP A 140 -1.52 1.89 16.39
C TRP A 140 -2.43 0.85 17.05
N ALA A 141 -2.52 -0.34 16.46
CA ALA A 141 -3.30 -1.45 16.96
C ALA A 141 -2.77 -2.03 18.29
N TYR A 142 -1.45 -2.00 18.49
CA TYR A 142 -0.76 -2.41 19.71
C TYR A 142 -1.09 -1.50 20.89
N VAL A 143 -1.11 -0.18 20.64
CA VAL A 143 -1.44 0.82 21.66
C VAL A 143 -2.94 1.10 21.79
N THR A 144 -3.80 0.29 21.15
CA THR A 144 -5.26 0.40 21.18
C THR A 144 -5.90 -0.91 21.69
N PRO A 145 -6.64 -0.88 22.83
CA PRO A 145 -7.32 -2.07 23.35
C PRO A 145 -8.39 -2.56 22.37
N GLN A 146 -8.23 -3.78 21.85
CA GLN A 146 -9.30 -4.55 21.20
C GLN A 146 -8.97 -6.03 21.39
N GLY A 147 -9.97 -6.88 21.55
CA GLY A 147 -9.71 -8.31 21.73
C GLY A 147 -9.51 -9.09 20.43
N ALA A 148 -9.16 -10.36 20.59
CA ALA A 148 -8.77 -11.30 19.54
C ALA A 148 -9.95 -11.80 18.68
N SER A 149 -9.80 -11.86 17.37
CA SER A 149 -10.75 -12.53 16.46
C SER A 149 -10.79 -14.04 16.70
N ALA A 150 -11.97 -14.64 16.51
CA ALA A 150 -12.14 -16.09 16.51
C ALA A 150 -11.69 -16.75 15.19
N ARG A 151 -11.39 -15.96 14.15
CA ARG A 151 -11.06 -16.44 12.78
C ARG A 151 -9.67 -15.98 12.30
N PRO A 152 -8.60 -16.12 13.11
CA PRO A 152 -7.30 -15.55 12.77
C PRO A 152 -6.67 -16.15 11.50
N THR A 153 -6.93 -17.41 11.20
CA THR A 153 -6.35 -18.11 10.04
C THR A 153 -6.91 -17.61 8.71
N LEU A 154 -8.21 -17.26 8.65
CA LEU A 154 -8.82 -16.69 7.45
C LEU A 154 -8.28 -15.29 7.18
N PHE A 155 -8.14 -14.46 8.22
CA PHE A 155 -7.51 -13.14 8.10
C PHE A 155 -6.01 -13.23 7.71
N ARG A 156 -5.28 -14.24 8.20
CA ARG A 156 -3.91 -14.52 7.72
C ARG A 156 -3.91 -14.83 6.22
N GLY A 157 -4.80 -15.71 5.77
CA GLY A 157 -4.94 -16.06 4.35
C GLY A 157 -5.26 -14.84 3.50
N ALA A 158 -6.22 -14.01 3.93
CA ALA A 158 -6.59 -12.77 3.25
C ALA A 158 -5.40 -11.80 3.12
N ALA A 159 -4.60 -11.64 4.19
CA ALA A 159 -3.42 -10.79 4.17
C ALA A 159 -2.32 -11.32 3.23
N VAL A 160 -2.04 -12.63 3.25
CA VAL A 160 -1.00 -13.25 2.40
C VAL A 160 -1.38 -13.15 0.92
N TRP A 161 -2.59 -13.58 0.57
CA TRP A 161 -3.07 -13.50 -0.81
C TRP A 161 -3.22 -12.06 -1.28
N GLY A 162 -3.67 -11.15 -0.40
CA GLY A 162 -3.75 -9.73 -0.73
C GLY A 162 -2.38 -9.09 -0.98
N PHE A 163 -1.34 -9.51 -0.24
CA PHE A 163 0.03 -9.05 -0.50
C PHE A 163 0.54 -9.52 -1.87
N ILE A 164 0.29 -10.80 -2.22
CA ILE A 164 0.64 -11.36 -3.53
C ILE A 164 -0.10 -10.60 -4.65
N ALA A 165 -1.40 -10.37 -4.49
CA ALA A 165 -2.20 -9.59 -5.44
C ALA A 165 -1.65 -8.16 -5.60
N SER A 166 -1.30 -7.49 -4.49
CA SER A 166 -0.75 -6.15 -4.51
C SER A 166 0.62 -6.08 -5.23
N ALA A 167 1.51 -7.04 -4.95
CA ALA A 167 2.83 -7.12 -5.59
C ALA A 167 2.72 -7.39 -7.10
N THR A 168 1.90 -8.36 -7.50
CA THR A 168 1.66 -8.68 -8.92
C THR A 168 0.96 -7.55 -9.67
N GLY A 169 0.02 -6.85 -9.02
CA GLY A 169 -0.62 -5.65 -9.58
C GLY A 169 0.39 -4.53 -9.88
N ALA A 170 1.27 -4.26 -8.92
CA ALA A 170 2.34 -3.27 -9.10
C ALA A 170 3.38 -3.70 -10.15
N TYR A 171 3.69 -5.00 -10.26
CA TYR A 171 4.52 -5.54 -11.33
C TYR A 171 3.91 -5.25 -12.70
N MET A 172 2.62 -5.57 -12.91
CA MET A 172 1.96 -5.31 -14.19
C MET A 172 2.01 -3.83 -14.55
N LEU A 173 1.64 -2.95 -13.62
CA LEU A 173 1.71 -1.49 -13.82
C LEU A 173 3.12 -1.03 -14.22
N GLY A 174 4.16 -1.54 -13.55
CA GLY A 174 5.54 -1.26 -13.91
C GLY A 174 5.92 -1.80 -15.28
N TYR A 175 5.52 -3.02 -15.60
CA TYR A 175 5.75 -3.66 -16.89
C TYR A 175 5.22 -2.80 -18.04
N HIS A 176 3.96 -2.34 -17.96
CA HIS A 176 3.38 -1.46 -18.98
C HIS A 176 4.19 -0.17 -19.19
N LYS A 177 4.69 0.42 -18.10
CA LYS A 177 5.46 1.66 -18.18
C LYS A 177 6.88 1.45 -18.74
N ILE A 178 7.46 0.27 -18.51
CA ILE A 178 8.83 -0.07 -18.93
C ILE A 178 8.85 -0.61 -20.36
N ALA A 179 8.04 -1.62 -20.64
CA ALA A 179 8.00 -2.31 -21.93
C ALA A 179 7.28 -1.50 -23.01
N LYS A 180 6.38 -0.58 -22.61
CA LYS A 180 5.49 0.19 -23.52
C LYS A 180 4.61 -0.69 -24.40
N GLU A 181 4.59 -2.00 -24.16
CA GLU A 181 3.70 -2.97 -24.76
C GLU A 181 2.65 -3.39 -23.72
N PRO A 182 1.35 -3.33 -24.06
CA PRO A 182 0.33 -3.81 -23.15
C PRO A 182 0.37 -5.34 -23.01
N LEU A 183 0.44 -5.83 -21.77
CA LEU A 183 -0.13 -7.14 -21.43
C LEU A 183 -1.54 -7.24 -22.03
N GLN A 184 -1.82 -8.37 -22.67
CA GLN A 184 -3.14 -8.64 -23.20
C GLN A 184 -4.10 -8.90 -22.03
N TYR A 185 -4.86 -7.87 -21.67
CA TYR A 185 -5.85 -7.98 -20.62
C TYR A 185 -7.09 -8.70 -21.14
N SER A 186 -7.30 -9.91 -20.64
CA SER A 186 -8.51 -10.68 -20.85
C SER A 186 -9.19 -10.93 -19.51
N LEU A 187 -10.52 -10.95 -19.48
CA LEU A 187 -11.28 -11.30 -18.27
C LEU A 187 -11.00 -12.74 -17.82
N ILE A 188 -10.66 -13.60 -18.78
CA ILE A 188 -10.24 -14.98 -18.56
C ILE A 188 -8.80 -15.08 -19.08
N PRO A 189 -7.79 -14.95 -18.20
CA PRO A 189 -6.38 -15.00 -18.61
C PRO A 189 -6.05 -16.32 -19.29
N SER A 190 -5.22 -16.27 -20.32
CA SER A 190 -4.52 -17.46 -20.80
C SER A 190 -3.50 -17.92 -19.75
N LEU A 191 -3.27 -19.23 -19.64
CA LEU A 191 -2.24 -19.78 -18.74
C LEU A 191 -0.84 -19.77 -19.39
N SER A 192 -0.60 -18.83 -20.30
CA SER A 192 0.72 -18.61 -20.89
C SER A 192 1.67 -18.00 -19.87
N LEU A 193 2.98 -18.17 -20.07
CA LEU A 193 3.99 -17.60 -19.15
C LEU A 193 3.94 -16.06 -19.13
N ASP A 194 3.57 -15.42 -20.24
CA ASP A 194 3.50 -13.97 -20.38
C ASP A 194 2.30 -13.36 -19.64
N GLU A 195 1.22 -14.12 -19.45
CA GLU A 195 0.03 -13.71 -18.69
C GLU A 195 0.04 -14.20 -17.24
N LEU A 196 1.05 -14.95 -16.82
CA LEU A 196 1.15 -15.49 -15.46
C LEU A 196 1.01 -14.41 -14.36
N PRO A 197 1.61 -13.20 -14.46
CA PRO A 197 1.41 -12.14 -13.47
C PRO A 197 -0.05 -11.69 -13.35
N TRP A 198 -0.78 -11.65 -14.47
CA TRP A 198 -2.18 -11.29 -14.51
C TRP A 198 -3.07 -12.38 -13.89
N ALA A 199 -2.86 -13.64 -14.28
CA ALA A 199 -3.56 -14.78 -13.70
C ALA A 199 -3.33 -14.88 -12.18
N LEU A 200 -2.09 -14.71 -11.73
CA LEU A 200 -1.75 -14.73 -10.31
C LEU A 200 -2.40 -13.57 -9.56
N HIS A 201 -2.42 -12.36 -10.14
CA HIS A 201 -3.09 -11.21 -9.55
C HIS A 201 -4.59 -11.47 -9.32
N LEU A 202 -5.29 -11.99 -10.33
CA LEU A 202 -6.72 -12.28 -10.26
C LEU A 202 -7.03 -13.36 -9.22
N VAL A 203 -6.32 -14.49 -9.24
CA VAL A 203 -6.53 -15.59 -8.29
C VAL A 203 -6.24 -15.13 -6.86
N ALA A 204 -5.11 -14.44 -6.66
CA ALA A 204 -4.74 -13.92 -5.35
C ALA A 204 -5.75 -12.87 -4.85
N GLY A 205 -6.23 -11.98 -5.73
CA GLY A 205 -7.24 -10.98 -5.40
C GLY A 205 -8.58 -11.60 -5.02
N PHE A 206 -9.03 -12.61 -5.76
CA PHE A 206 -10.24 -13.37 -5.45
C PHE A 206 -10.14 -14.09 -4.10
N LEU A 207 -9.03 -14.78 -3.84
CA LEU A 207 -8.80 -15.46 -2.57
C LEU A 207 -8.75 -14.44 -1.41
N ALA A 208 -8.05 -13.32 -1.58
CA ALA A 208 -7.91 -12.30 -0.55
C ALA A 208 -9.27 -11.71 -0.13
N THR A 209 -10.08 -11.30 -1.12
CA THR A 209 -11.39 -10.68 -0.88
C THR A 209 -12.38 -11.68 -0.31
N SER A 210 -12.46 -12.90 -0.86
CA SER A 210 -13.36 -13.96 -0.39
C SER A 210 -13.05 -14.37 1.05
N LEU A 211 -11.76 -14.60 1.36
CA LEU A 211 -11.35 -14.96 2.72
C LEU A 211 -11.66 -13.84 3.72
N ALA A 212 -11.47 -12.57 3.35
CA ALA A 212 -11.79 -11.43 4.22
C ALA A 212 -13.30 -11.31 4.47
N VAL A 213 -14.13 -11.43 3.43
CA VAL A 213 -15.60 -11.37 3.56
C VAL A 213 -16.10 -12.51 4.46
N VAL A 214 -15.68 -13.74 4.20
CA VAL A 214 -16.06 -14.91 5.00
C VAL A 214 -15.57 -14.77 6.45
N ALA A 215 -14.33 -14.29 6.66
CA ALA A 215 -13.80 -14.07 7.99
C ALA A 215 -14.63 -13.05 8.78
N VAL A 216 -15.01 -11.93 8.17
CA VAL A 216 -15.83 -10.90 8.83
C VAL A 216 -17.25 -11.41 9.09
N ALA A 217 -17.86 -12.13 8.14
CA ALA A 217 -19.20 -12.70 8.29
C ALA A 217 -19.28 -13.69 9.46
N LEU A 218 -18.24 -14.53 9.64
CA LEU A 218 -18.19 -15.58 10.67
C LEU A 218 -17.60 -15.13 12.02
N ASP A 219 -17.06 -13.91 12.10
CA ASP A 219 -16.60 -13.32 13.35
C ASP A 219 -17.77 -12.57 14.00
N SER A 220 -17.92 -12.65 15.32
CA SER A 220 -18.93 -11.87 16.06
C SER A 220 -18.45 -10.46 16.39
N ARG A 221 -17.14 -10.21 16.26
CA ARG A 221 -16.54 -8.91 16.59
C ARG A 221 -16.70 -7.92 15.45
N ARG A 222 -16.96 -6.67 15.82
CA ARG A 222 -17.03 -5.53 14.91
C ARG A 222 -16.18 -4.41 15.48
N GLY A 223 -15.19 -3.97 14.71
CA GLY A 223 -14.28 -2.88 15.07
C GLY A 223 -13.73 -2.24 13.81
N PHE A 224 -12.94 -1.18 13.97
CA PHE A 224 -12.38 -0.43 12.84
C PHE A 224 -11.72 -1.33 11.79
N TRP A 225 -10.86 -2.27 12.22
CA TRP A 225 -10.16 -3.16 11.29
C TRP A 225 -11.09 -4.13 10.57
N HIS A 226 -12.13 -4.65 11.22
CA HIS A 226 -13.12 -5.52 10.56
C HIS A 226 -13.91 -4.77 9.49
N TRP A 227 -14.34 -3.54 9.78
CA TRP A 227 -15.04 -2.70 8.81
C TRP A 227 -14.12 -2.26 7.67
N ALA A 228 -12.87 -1.93 7.97
CA ALA A 228 -11.87 -1.62 6.96
C ALA A 228 -11.60 -2.82 6.04
N ALA A 229 -11.49 -4.03 6.59
CA ALA A 229 -11.31 -5.26 5.82
C ALA A 229 -12.52 -5.53 4.91
N LEU A 230 -13.74 -5.42 5.45
CA LEU A 230 -14.97 -5.64 4.68
C LEU A 230 -15.14 -4.60 3.57
N LEU A 231 -15.03 -3.32 3.90
CA LEU A 231 -15.13 -2.23 2.92
C LEU A 231 -14.12 -2.42 1.79
N SER A 232 -12.86 -2.71 2.15
CA SER A 232 -11.81 -2.91 1.15
C SER A 232 -12.05 -4.15 0.31
N ALA A 233 -12.50 -5.26 0.92
CA ALA A 233 -12.80 -6.49 0.19
C ALA A 233 -13.94 -6.31 -0.82
N LEU A 234 -14.94 -5.47 -0.51
CA LEU A 234 -16.03 -5.14 -1.43
C LEU A 234 -15.62 -4.12 -2.50
N ALA A 235 -14.79 -3.13 -2.14
CA ALA A 235 -14.33 -2.10 -3.07
C ALA A 235 -13.27 -2.61 -4.06
N GLN A 236 -12.47 -3.60 -3.68
CA GLN A 236 -11.37 -4.13 -4.51
C GLN A 236 -11.83 -4.68 -5.87
N PRO A 237 -12.83 -5.58 -5.96
CA PRO A 237 -13.33 -6.06 -7.23
C PRO A 237 -13.92 -4.93 -8.09
N ALA A 238 -14.71 -4.04 -7.48
CA ALA A 238 -15.34 -2.93 -8.21
C ALA A 238 -14.28 -1.97 -8.81
N THR A 239 -13.32 -1.54 -7.99
CA THR A 239 -12.23 -0.66 -8.45
C THR A 239 -11.29 -1.37 -9.43
N GLY A 240 -11.06 -2.67 -9.27
CA GLY A 240 -10.25 -3.48 -10.19
C GLY A 240 -10.90 -3.63 -11.56
N ILE A 241 -12.21 -3.87 -11.63
CA ILE A 241 -12.96 -3.94 -12.91
C ILE A 241 -12.94 -2.59 -13.62
N LEU A 242 -13.16 -1.48 -12.90
CA LEU A 242 -13.11 -0.16 -13.51
C LEU A 242 -11.69 0.19 -14.00
N MET A 243 -10.67 -0.18 -13.23
CA MET A 243 -9.26 -0.03 -13.64
C MET A 243 -8.94 -0.91 -14.85
N PHE A 244 -9.48 -2.13 -14.95
CA PHE A 244 -9.31 -3.00 -16.12
C PHE A 244 -9.84 -2.32 -17.40
N PHE A 245 -11.02 -1.70 -17.36
CA PHE A 245 -11.54 -0.96 -18.52
C PHE A 245 -10.65 0.24 -18.88
N GLY A 246 -10.18 0.98 -17.87
CA GLY A 246 -9.24 2.09 -18.09
C GLY A 246 -7.92 1.62 -18.68
N ALA A 247 -7.32 0.57 -18.13
CA ALA A 247 -6.05 -0.01 -18.59
C ALA A 247 -6.16 -0.65 -19.97
N SER A 248 -7.33 -1.16 -20.34
CA SER A 248 -7.60 -1.69 -21.69
C SER A 248 -7.67 -0.58 -22.75
N ALA A 249 -8.08 0.64 -22.36
CA ALA A 249 -8.14 1.79 -23.25
C ALA A 249 -6.79 2.55 -23.31
N ASP A 250 -6.18 2.78 -22.14
CA ASP A 250 -4.88 3.41 -21.99
C ASP A 250 -4.10 2.75 -20.82
N PRO A 251 -3.20 1.79 -21.11
CA PRO A 251 -2.36 1.14 -20.11
C PRO A 251 -1.39 2.10 -19.40
N TRP A 252 -1.06 3.24 -20.03
CA TRP A 252 -0.16 4.23 -19.46
C TRP A 252 -0.87 5.13 -18.43
N ALA A 253 -2.15 5.44 -18.68
CA ALA A 253 -3.03 6.20 -17.81
C ALA A 253 -4.38 5.49 -17.56
N PRO A 254 -4.42 4.39 -16.76
CA PRO A 254 -5.65 3.63 -16.50
C PRO A 254 -6.76 4.39 -15.76
N GLY A 255 -6.51 5.62 -15.31
CA GLY A 255 -7.47 6.49 -14.66
C GLY A 255 -7.36 6.51 -13.13
N VAL A 256 -8.24 7.33 -12.53
CA VAL A 256 -8.29 7.59 -11.08
C VAL A 256 -8.59 6.36 -10.24
N GLN A 257 -9.17 5.32 -10.84
CA GLN A 257 -9.51 4.06 -10.19
C GLN A 257 -8.26 3.32 -9.72
N THR A 258 -7.11 3.54 -10.37
CA THR A 258 -5.79 3.04 -9.93
C THR A 258 -5.49 3.45 -8.49
N ALA A 259 -5.83 4.69 -8.11
CA ALA A 259 -5.61 5.20 -6.76
C ALA A 259 -6.48 4.51 -5.71
N PHE A 260 -7.76 4.36 -6.01
CA PHE A 260 -8.69 3.65 -5.13
C PHE A 260 -8.32 2.18 -5.01
N HIS A 261 -7.97 1.55 -6.13
CA HIS A 261 -7.55 0.16 -6.18
C HIS A 261 -6.28 -0.06 -5.33
N ALA A 262 -5.27 0.80 -5.46
CA ALA A 262 -4.05 0.72 -4.63
C ALA A 262 -4.35 0.93 -3.13
N ALA A 263 -5.10 1.97 -2.78
CA ALA A 263 -5.39 2.30 -1.39
C ALA A 263 -6.23 1.23 -0.68
N PHE A 264 -7.26 0.69 -1.35
CA PHE A 264 -8.08 -0.39 -0.79
C PHE A 264 -7.31 -1.72 -0.76
N ALA A 265 -6.39 -1.98 -1.68
CA ALA A 265 -5.55 -3.18 -1.64
C ALA A 265 -4.66 -3.15 -0.39
N HIS A 266 -4.02 -2.00 -0.12
CA HIS A 266 -3.23 -1.80 1.09
C HIS A 266 -4.09 -1.92 2.34
N LEU A 267 -5.25 -1.25 2.37
CA LEU A 267 -6.13 -1.29 3.53
C LEU A 267 -6.66 -2.70 3.82
N LEU A 268 -6.97 -3.51 2.79
CA LEU A 268 -7.37 -4.91 2.93
C LEU A 268 -6.26 -5.74 3.58
N VAL A 269 -5.04 -5.70 3.03
CA VAL A 269 -3.90 -6.46 3.57
C VAL A 269 -3.59 -6.05 5.00
N ILE A 270 -3.55 -4.73 5.25
CA ILE A 270 -3.21 -4.18 6.56
C ILE A 270 -4.25 -4.58 7.60
N SER A 271 -5.53 -4.36 7.31
CA SER A 271 -6.61 -4.67 8.25
C SER A 271 -6.67 -6.17 8.57
N ALA A 272 -6.58 -7.03 7.56
CA ALA A 272 -6.55 -8.48 7.75
C ALA A 272 -5.33 -8.91 8.59
N PHE A 273 -4.14 -8.39 8.28
CA PHE A 273 -2.94 -8.74 9.03
C PHE A 273 -2.99 -8.24 10.48
N VAL A 274 -3.49 -7.02 10.71
CA VAL A 274 -3.64 -6.47 12.07
C VAL A 274 -4.59 -7.35 12.90
N ILE A 275 -5.74 -7.77 12.34
CA ILE A 275 -6.68 -8.64 13.05
C ILE A 275 -6.00 -9.98 13.39
N TYR A 276 -5.30 -10.59 12.43
CA TYR A 276 -4.54 -11.82 12.65
C TYR A 276 -3.48 -11.65 13.76
N ALA A 277 -2.64 -10.62 13.66
CA ALA A 277 -1.54 -10.38 14.59
C ALA A 277 -2.04 -10.14 16.02
N LYS A 278 -3.10 -9.33 16.18
CA LYS A 278 -3.73 -9.13 17.50
C LYS A 278 -4.26 -10.44 18.07
N SER A 279 -4.85 -11.29 17.25
CA SER A 279 -5.42 -12.55 17.72
C SER A 279 -4.35 -13.56 18.12
N ARG A 280 -3.23 -13.61 17.37
CA ARG A 280 -2.14 -14.55 17.63
C ARG A 280 -1.20 -14.13 18.74
N PHE A 281 -0.97 -12.82 18.87
CA PHE A 281 0.07 -12.27 19.75
C PHE A 281 -0.48 -11.39 20.88
N GLY A 282 -1.77 -10.99 20.82
CA GLY A 282 -2.40 -10.07 21.77
C GLY A 282 -2.40 -10.55 23.23
N GLY A 283 -2.49 -11.87 23.48
CA GLY A 283 -2.36 -12.43 24.83
C GLY A 283 -0.96 -12.25 25.45
N LYS A 284 0.08 -12.04 24.62
CA LYS A 284 1.43 -11.67 25.05
C LYS A 284 1.68 -10.16 25.01
N TRP A 285 0.72 -9.35 24.54
CA TRP A 285 0.85 -7.89 24.39
C TRP A 285 0.49 -7.13 25.66
N THR A 286 -0.31 -7.72 26.55
CA THR A 286 -0.71 -7.15 27.84
C THR A 286 0.18 -7.59 29.01
N SER A 287 1.04 -8.60 28.82
CA SER A 287 1.83 -9.22 29.90
C SER A 287 3.28 -8.71 29.99
N SER A 288 3.65 -7.64 29.28
CA SER A 288 5.01 -7.10 29.23
C SER A 288 5.07 -5.59 29.45
N THR A 289 4.08 -5.04 30.13
CA THR A 289 4.12 -3.71 30.76
C THR A 289 4.43 -3.86 32.22
#